data_AF-K2JQ74-F1
#
_entry.id   AF-K2JQ74-F1
#
_cell.length_a   1.000
_cell.length_b   1.000
_cell.length_c   1.000
_cell.angle_alpha   90.00
_cell.angle_beta   90.00
_cell.angle_gamma   90.00
#
_symmetry.space_group_name_H-M   'P 1'
#
loop_
_entity.id
_entity.type
_entity.pdbx_description
1 polymer ?
#
loop_
_entity_poly.entity_id
_entity_poly.type
_entity_poly.pdbx_seq_one_letter_code
_entity_poly.pdbx_strand_id
1 'polypeptide(L)' 'MSAWIEAQAQLKPVSDMDQLPTSKQVAFAEKLARIKRRAVPDECFRDKGLMSKWIDGNK' A
#
# COMPACT_ATOMS: atom_id res chain seq x y z
N MET A 1 -1.39 7.68 35.13
CA MET A 1 -0.84 6.51 34.41
C MET A 1 0.45 6.98 33.72
N SER A 2 1.54 6.22 33.82
CA SER A 2 2.90 6.72 33.54
C SER A 2 3.11 7.12 32.07
N ALA A 3 3.79 8.25 31.82
CA ALA A 3 4.08 8.81 30.48
C ALA A 3 4.76 7.82 29.51
N TRP A 4 5.41 6.79 30.03
CA TRP A 4 6.01 5.70 29.26
C TRP A 4 4.97 4.89 28.45
N ILE A 5 3.76 4.67 29.00
CA ILE A 5 2.68 3.94 28.33
C ILE A 5 2.11 4.74 27.15
N GLU A 6 1.92 6.05 27.33
CA GLU A 6 1.40 6.95 26.29
C GLU A 6 2.39 7.10 25.13
N ALA A 7 3.69 7.20 25.44
CA ALA A 7 4.74 7.23 24.43
C ALA A 7 4.82 5.94 23.59
N GLN A 8 4.63 4.78 24.23
CA GLN A 8 4.65 3.49 23.53
C GLN A 8 3.41 3.27 22.66
N ALA A 9 2.25 3.83 23.04
CA ALA A 9 1.02 3.77 22.24
C ALA A 9 1.10 4.59 20.94
N GLN A 10 1.90 5.66 20.93
CA GLN A 10 2.18 6.48 19.73
C GLN A 10 3.17 5.78 18.77
N LEU A 11 4.03 4.91 19.30
CA LEU A 11 4.98 4.08 18.56
C LEU A 11 4.39 2.72 18.19
N LYS A 12 3.11 2.66 17.76
CA LYS A 12 2.60 1.43 17.16
C LYS A 12 3.49 1.09 15.97
N PRO A 13 4.19 -0.07 15.97
CA PRO A 13 4.92 -0.49 14.79
C PRO A 13 3.90 -0.64 13.68
N VAL A 14 4.07 0.15 12.61
CA VAL A 14 3.32 -0.03 11.37
C VAL A 14 3.53 -1.48 11.00
N SER A 15 2.48 -2.28 11.11
CA SER A 15 2.60 -3.71 10.86
C SER A 15 3.01 -3.89 9.40
N ASP A 16 3.81 -4.90 9.07
CA ASP A 16 4.20 -5.14 7.67
C ASP A 16 2.98 -5.28 6.74
N MET A 17 1.83 -5.70 7.31
CA MET A 17 0.52 -5.73 6.66
C MET A 17 -0.01 -4.34 6.25
N ASP A 18 0.29 -3.29 7.02
CA ASP A 18 -0.12 -1.91 6.72
C ASP A 18 0.71 -1.29 5.57
N GLN A 19 1.88 -1.87 5.28
CA GLN A 19 2.74 -1.45 4.17
C GLN A 19 2.34 -2.10 2.86
N LEU A 20 1.67 -3.26 2.87
CA LEU A 20 1.23 -3.93 1.66
C LEU A 20 0.02 -3.23 1.01
N PRO A 21 -0.11 -3.28 -0.33
CA PRO A 21 -1.32 -2.83 -1.00
C PRO A 21 -2.53 -3.64 -0.57
N THR A 22 -3.66 -2.94 -0.40
CA THR A 22 -4.93 -3.59 -0.12
C THR A 22 -5.42 -4.39 -1.33
N SER A 23 -6.22 -5.44 -1.12
CA SER A 23 -6.84 -6.21 -2.20
C SER A 23 -7.62 -5.33 -3.20
N LYS A 24 -8.21 -4.23 -2.71
CA LYS A 24 -8.91 -3.25 -3.54
C LYS A 24 -7.96 -2.51 -4.48
N GLN A 25 -6.79 -2.10 -3.99
CA GLN A 25 -5.77 -1.46 -4.82
C GLN A 25 -5.25 -2.44 -5.87
N VAL A 26 -4.95 -3.69 -5.49
CA VAL A 26 -4.48 -4.73 -6.42
C VAL A 26 -5.51 -4.96 -7.54
N ALA A 27 -6.78 -5.20 -7.20
CA ALA A 27 -7.83 -5.45 -8.19
C ALA A 27 -8.04 -4.24 -9.14
N PHE A 28 -7.91 -3.01 -8.61
CA PHE A 28 -8.01 -1.81 -9.44
C PHE A 28 -6.80 -1.68 -10.37
N ALA A 29 -5.59 -1.91 -9.86
CA ALA A 29 -4.36 -1.88 -10.64
C ALA A 29 -4.37 -2.93 -11.75
N GLU A 30 -4.79 -4.17 -11.47
CA GLU A 30 -4.94 -5.24 -12.47
C GLU A 30 -5.94 -4.88 -13.57
N LYS A 31 -7.07 -4.24 -13.21
CA LYS A 31 -8.03 -3.75 -14.19
C LYS A 31 -7.41 -2.70 -15.11
N LEU A 32 -6.69 -1.73 -14.54
CA LEU A 32 -5.99 -0.69 -15.31
C LEU A 32 -4.90 -1.30 -16.21
N ALA A 33 -4.09 -2.19 -15.67
CA ALA A 33 -3.05 -2.95 -16.38
C ALA A 33 -3.61 -3.66 -17.61
N ARG A 34 -4.74 -4.37 -17.45
CA ARG A 34 -5.42 -5.07 -18.56
C ARG A 34 -5.89 -4.10 -19.64
N ILE A 35 -6.54 -2.99 -19.27
CA ILE A 35 -7.02 -1.98 -20.22
C ILE A 35 -5.84 -1.34 -20.98
N LYS A 36 -4.76 -1.01 -20.25
CA LYS A 36 -3.57 -0.35 -20.81
C LYS A 36 -2.55 -1.32 -21.43
N ARG A 37 -2.86 -2.62 -21.46
CA ARG A 37 -1.99 -3.70 -21.97
C ARG A 37 -0.56 -3.61 -21.40
N ARG A 38 -0.45 -3.38 -20.09
CA ARG A 38 0.82 -3.32 -19.34
C ARG A 38 0.70 -4.15 -18.08
N ALA A 39 1.83 -4.62 -17.56
CA ALA A 39 1.88 -5.27 -16.25
C ALA A 39 1.95 -4.22 -15.12
N VAL A 40 1.48 -4.60 -13.93
CA VAL A 40 1.77 -3.88 -12.69
C VAL A 40 3.19 -4.27 -12.25
N PRO A 41 4.09 -3.31 -11.96
CA PRO A 41 5.44 -3.61 -11.47
C PRO A 41 5.43 -4.37 -10.14
N ASP A 42 6.39 -5.28 -9.96
CA ASP A 42 6.50 -6.11 -8.75
C ASP A 42 6.67 -5.29 -7.47
N GLU A 43 7.35 -4.14 -7.54
CA GLU A 43 7.50 -3.25 -6.38
C GLU A 43 6.16 -2.71 -5.86
N CYS A 44 5.14 -2.59 -6.72
CA CYS A 44 3.82 -2.13 -6.30
C CYS A 44 3.16 -3.14 -5.34
N PHE A 45 3.44 -4.44 -5.49
CA PHE A 45 2.88 -5.47 -4.62
C PHE A 45 3.51 -5.50 -3.21
N ARG A 46 4.64 -4.81 -3.01
CA ARG A 46 5.37 -4.76 -1.75
C ARG A 46 5.09 -3.49 -0.94
N ASP A 47 4.57 -2.45 -1.57
CA ASP A 47 4.31 -1.17 -0.93
C ASP A 47 3.01 -0.53 -1.46
N LYS A 48 2.09 -0.24 -0.55
CA LYS A 48 0.79 0.39 -0.83
C LYS A 48 0.93 1.78 -1.45
N GLY A 49 1.98 2.51 -1.08
CA GLY A 49 2.30 3.84 -1.60
C GLY A 49 2.78 3.76 -3.05
N LEU A 50 3.65 2.80 -3.38
CA LEU A 50 4.05 2.52 -4.77
C LEU A 50 2.85 2.08 -5.60
N MET A 51 2.00 1.20 -5.07
CA MET A 51 0.75 0.82 -5.72
C MET A 51 -0.14 2.03 -5.98
N SER A 52 -0.32 2.92 -5.00
CA SER A 52 -1.12 4.15 -5.18
C SER A 52 -0.53 5.06 -6.26
N LYS A 53 0.77 5.34 -6.20
CA LYS A 53 1.46 6.18 -7.19
C LYS A 53 1.34 5.60 -8.60
N TRP A 54 1.49 4.28 -8.74
CA TRP A 54 1.31 3.62 -10.02
C TRP A 54 -0.13 3.74 -10.50
N ILE A 55 -1.12 3.46 -9.64
CA ILE A 55 -2.54 3.62 -9.96
C ILE A 55 -2.83 5.05 -10.43
N ASP A 56 -2.35 6.07 -9.72
CA ASP A 56 -2.61 7.47 -10.05
C ASP A 56 -1.98 7.87 -11.39
N GLY A 57 -0.75 7.42 -11.67
CA GLY A 57 -0.11 7.60 -12.97
C GLY A 57 -0.74 6.77 -14.10
N ASN A 58 -1.53 5.75 -13.76
CA ASN A 58 -2.18 4.84 -14.69
C ASN A 58 -3.70 4.93 -14.70
N LYS A 59 -4.31 5.93 -14.06
CA LYS A 59 -5.76 6.16 -14.09
C LYS A 59 -6.27 6.46 -15.51
#